data_AF-A0A6B2BZ59-F1
#
_entry.id   AF-A0A6B2BZ59-F1
#
_cell.length_a   1.000
_cell.length_b   1.000
_cell.length_c   1.000
_cell.angle_alpha   90.00
_cell.angle_beta   90.00
_cell.angle_gamma   90.00
#
_symmetry.space_group_name_H-M   'P 1'
#
loop_
_entity.id
_entity.type
_entity.pdbx_description
1 polymer ?
#
loop_
_entity_poly.entity_id
_entity_poly.type
_entity_poly.pdbx_seq_one_letter_code
_entity_poly.pdbx_strand_id
1 'polypeptide(L)'
;MGAIMIIITSYTNWLYLYSTTALGMVFFAFVGITAIIYGIKRKSEAGSHSVPLVISGIIVAIGFAYLSYQFLFLPYYGINAISWGLMLFFWIMGALLYPISKWYYGKKGLDVSMIFKEIPPE
;
A
#
# COMPACT_ATOMS: atom_id res chain seq x y z
N MET A 1 -22.75 -23.05 -25.65
CA MET A 1 -22.17 -21.69 -25.66
C MET A 1 -21.90 -21.11 -24.26
N GLY A 2 -22.78 -21.31 -23.26
CA GLY A 2 -22.58 -20.76 -21.91
C GLY A 2 -21.29 -21.21 -21.20
N ALA A 3 -20.94 -22.50 -21.24
CA ALA A 3 -19.73 -23.01 -20.58
C ALA A 3 -18.43 -22.46 -21.18
N ILE A 4 -18.37 -22.30 -22.51
CA ILE A 4 -17.21 -21.73 -23.20
C ILE A 4 -17.06 -20.24 -22.86
N MET A 5 -18.17 -19.50 -22.81
CA MET A 5 -18.17 -18.10 -22.39
C MET A 5 -17.72 -17.93 -20.93
N ILE A 6 -18.15 -18.82 -20.03
CA ILE A 6 -17.71 -18.82 -18.63
C ILE A 6 -16.20 -19.05 -18.54
N ILE A 7 -15.66 -20.05 -19.24
CA ILE A 7 -14.22 -20.36 -19.23
C ILE A 7 -13.40 -19.19 -19.78
N ILE A 8 -13.82 -18.58 -20.90
CA ILE A 8 -13.15 -17.42 -21.49
C ILE A 8 -13.18 -16.24 -20.53
N THR A 9 -14.33 -15.96 -19.92
CA THR A 9 -14.48 -14.85 -18.96
C THR A 9 -13.68 -15.08 -17.68
N SER A 10 -13.61 -16.32 -17.19
CA SER A 10 -12.79 -16.68 -16.02
C SER A 10 -11.29 -16.55 -16.29
N TYR A 11 -10.84 -16.97 -17.48
CA TYR A 11 -9.43 -16.89 -17.87
C TYR A 11 -8.96 -15.44 -18.06
N THR A 12 -9.79 -14.61 -18.70
CA THR A 12 -9.49 -13.18 -18.86
C THR A 12 -9.51 -12.45 -17.52
N ASN A 13 -10.47 -12.75 -16.64
CA ASN A 13 -10.53 -12.19 -15.28
C ASN A 13 -9.31 -12.53 -14.41
N TRP A 14 -8.70 -13.71 -14.57
CA TRP A 14 -7.47 -14.07 -13.87
C TRP A 14 -6.27 -13.21 -14.30
N LEU A 15 -6.18 -12.89 -15.59
CA LEU A 15 -5.18 -11.94 -16.09
C LEU A 15 -5.43 -10.51 -15.57
N TYR A 16 -6.67 -10.15 -15.26
CA TYR A 16 -7.00 -8.85 -14.70
C TYR A 16 -6.75 -8.73 -13.20
N LEU A 17 -6.62 -9.83 -12.44
CA LEU A 17 -6.15 -9.79 -11.05
C LEU A 17 -4.71 -9.23 -10.94
N TYR A 18 -3.89 -9.36 -11.98
CA TYR A 18 -2.57 -8.73 -12.00
C TYR A 18 -2.64 -7.20 -11.89
N SER A 19 -3.72 -6.55 -12.31
CA SER A 19 -3.88 -5.10 -12.11
C SER A 19 -4.00 -4.70 -10.64
N THR A 20 -4.47 -5.60 -9.77
CA THR A 20 -4.53 -5.35 -8.31
C THR A 20 -3.15 -5.32 -7.65
N THR A 21 -2.07 -5.69 -8.36
CA THR A 21 -0.69 -5.51 -7.88
C THR A 21 -0.36 -4.04 -7.57
N ALA A 22 -1.09 -3.09 -8.18
CA ALA A 22 -1.02 -1.68 -7.83
C ALA A 22 -1.31 -1.41 -6.33
N LEU A 23 -2.08 -2.27 -5.65
CA LEU A 23 -2.29 -2.17 -4.19
C LEU A 23 -0.96 -2.26 -3.44
N GLY A 24 -0.15 -3.27 -3.78
CA GLY A 24 1.17 -3.47 -3.19
C GLY A 24 2.14 -2.37 -3.58
N MET A 25 2.08 -1.87 -4.81
CA MET A 25 2.93 -0.77 -5.26
C MET A 25 2.65 0.52 -4.49
N VAL A 26 1.37 0.87 -4.30
CA VAL A 26 1.00 2.04 -3.48
C VAL A 26 1.46 1.85 -2.04
N PHE A 27 1.31 0.65 -1.47
CA PHE A 27 1.83 0.34 -0.14
C PHE A 27 3.35 0.56 -0.05
N PHE A 28 4.14 0.03 -0.99
CA PHE A 28 5.60 0.22 -0.99
C PHE A 28 6.00 1.68 -1.23
N ALA A 29 5.23 2.45 -1.97
CA ALA A 29 5.45 3.89 -2.08
C ALA A 29 5.33 4.59 -0.71
N PHE A 30 4.31 4.23 0.09
CA PHE A 30 4.18 4.72 1.46
C PHE A 30 5.28 4.22 2.40
N VAL A 31 5.76 2.98 2.22
CA VAL A 31 6.92 2.46 2.96
C VAL A 31 8.16 3.32 2.66
N GLY A 32 8.42 3.64 1.39
CA GLY A 32 9.49 4.54 0.98
C GLY A 32 9.38 5.93 1.62
N ILE A 33 8.19 6.53 1.60
CA ILE A 33 7.92 7.81 2.26
C ILE A 33 8.19 7.73 3.77
N THR A 34 7.77 6.64 4.41
CA THR A 34 7.98 6.41 5.85
C THR A 34 9.47 6.29 6.17
N ALA A 35 10.24 5.59 5.34
CA ALA A 35 11.70 5.53 5.47
C ALA A 35 12.35 6.91 5.37
N ILE A 36 11.94 7.74 4.40
CA ILE A 36 12.43 9.12 4.27
C ILE A 36 12.12 9.92 5.55
N ILE A 37 10.87 9.89 6.03
CA ILE A 37 10.44 10.63 7.21
C ILE A 37 11.21 10.16 8.45
N TYR A 38 11.38 8.85 8.61
CA TYR A 38 12.12 8.25 9.72
C TYR A 38 13.59 8.67 9.70
N GLY A 39 14.28 8.53 8.56
CA GLY A 39 15.68 8.90 8.43
C GLY A 39 15.96 10.39 8.64
N ILE A 40 15.02 11.27 8.29
CA ILE A 40 15.14 12.72 8.52
C ILE A 40 14.82 13.10 9.97
N LYS A 41 13.66 12.65 10.50
CA LYS A 41 13.15 13.12 11.81
C LYS A 41 13.79 12.40 12.99
N ARG A 42 14.27 11.17 12.82
CA ARG A 42 14.84 10.33 13.88
C ARG A 42 16.32 10.03 13.61
N LYS A 43 17.06 11.08 13.20
CA LYS A 43 18.47 10.96 12.85
C LYS A 43 19.34 10.43 13.99
N SER A 44 19.02 10.75 15.25
CA SER A 44 19.75 10.24 16.43
C SER A 44 19.52 8.75 16.67
N GLU A 45 18.34 8.21 16.34
CA GLU A 45 18.00 6.78 16.43
C GLU A 45 18.58 6.00 15.24
N ALA A 46 18.51 6.58 14.03
CA ALA A 46 19.02 5.95 12.81
C ALA A 46 20.57 5.97 12.70
N GLY A 47 21.24 6.89 13.40
CA GLY A 47 22.70 7.00 13.43
C GLY A 47 23.32 7.13 12.03
N SER A 48 24.33 6.31 11.74
CA SER A 48 25.03 6.27 10.44
C SER A 48 24.12 5.84 9.27
N HIS A 49 23.04 5.11 9.56
CA HIS A 49 22.13 4.59 8.55
C HIS A 49 21.08 5.61 8.09
N SER A 50 21.03 6.81 8.69
CA SER A 50 20.03 7.82 8.33
C SER A 50 20.10 8.21 6.85
N VAL A 51 21.31 8.39 6.32
CA VAL A 51 21.55 8.79 4.92
C VAL A 51 21.17 7.68 3.93
N PRO A 52 21.68 6.44 4.04
CA PRO A 52 21.29 5.38 3.12
C PRO A 52 19.79 5.06 3.21
N LEU A 53 19.17 5.21 4.37
CA LEU A 53 17.73 5.00 4.57
C LEU A 53 16.86 6.05 3.87
N VAL A 54 17.30 7.32 3.85
CA VAL A 54 16.63 8.38 3.07
C VAL A 54 16.79 8.12 1.57
N ILE A 55 17.99 7.75 1.13
CA ILE A 55 18.27 7.49 -0.30
C ILE A 55 17.44 6.29 -0.79
N SER A 56 17.47 5.17 -0.06
CA SER A 56 16.66 3.99 -0.40
C SER A 56 15.16 4.31 -0.35
N GLY A 57 14.72 5.09 0.64
CA GLY A 57 13.35 5.57 0.75
C GLY A 57 12.90 6.39 -0.47
N ILE A 58 13.75 7.29 -0.97
CA ILE A 58 13.49 8.08 -2.19
C ILE A 58 13.35 7.17 -3.41
N ILE A 59 14.29 6.24 -3.60
CA ILE A 59 14.28 5.31 -4.74
C ILE A 59 13.01 4.46 -4.72
N VAL A 60 12.66 3.90 -3.55
CA VAL A 60 11.47 3.07 -3.36
C VAL A 60 10.21 3.91 -3.57
N ALA A 61 10.10 5.09 -2.95
CA ALA A 61 8.92 5.94 -3.08
C ALA A 61 8.66 6.35 -4.54
N ILE A 62 9.69 6.84 -5.24
CA ILE A 62 9.58 7.26 -6.63
C ILE A 62 9.30 6.07 -7.55
N GLY A 63 10.07 4.99 -7.41
CA GLY A 63 9.93 3.80 -8.25
C GLY A 63 8.55 3.18 -8.14
N PHE A 64 8.05 2.99 -6.92
CA PHE A 64 6.73 2.40 -6.72
C PHE A 64 5.57 3.37 -6.98
N ALA A 65 5.76 4.69 -6.81
CA ALA A 65 4.77 5.67 -7.27
C ALA A 65 4.63 5.63 -8.80
N TYR A 66 5.76 5.52 -9.52
CA TYR A 66 5.77 5.40 -10.97
C TYR A 66 5.12 4.10 -11.45
N LEU A 67 5.45 2.97 -10.83
CA LEU A 67 4.79 1.68 -11.12
C LEU A 67 3.29 1.74 -10.82
N SER A 68 2.89 2.36 -9.72
CA SER A 68 1.47 2.56 -9.40
C SER A 68 0.76 3.34 -10.51
N TYR A 69 1.38 4.43 -11.00
CA TYR A 69 0.83 5.19 -12.14
C TYR A 69 0.68 4.32 -13.38
N GLN A 70 1.71 3.55 -13.73
CA GLN A 70 1.66 2.67 -14.90
C GLN A 70 0.48 1.68 -14.80
N PHE A 71 0.35 1.00 -13.66
CA PHE A 71 -0.71 0.01 -13.48
C PHE A 71 -2.10 0.63 -13.36
N LEU A 72 -2.20 1.90 -12.94
CA LEU A 72 -3.48 2.61 -12.80
C LEU A 72 -4.01 3.22 -14.09
N PHE A 73 -3.12 3.63 -14.99
CA PHE A 73 -3.50 4.46 -16.14
C PHE A 73 -3.15 3.86 -17.50
N LEU A 74 -2.22 2.90 -17.59
CA LEU A 74 -1.88 2.30 -18.87
C LEU A 74 -2.77 1.07 -19.15
N PRO A 75 -3.44 1.03 -20.32
CA PRO A 75 -4.38 -0.05 -20.66
C PRO A 75 -3.70 -1.42 -20.80
N TYR A 76 -2.38 -1.46 -21.03
CA TYR A 76 -1.61 -2.70 -21.16
C TYR A 76 -1.60 -3.55 -19.87
N TYR A 77 -1.68 -2.92 -18.69
CA TYR A 77 -1.64 -3.63 -17.39
C TYR A 77 -3.01 -4.17 -16.95
N GLY A 78 -4.01 -4.14 -17.84
CA GLY A 78 -5.25 -4.90 -17.66
C GLY A 78 -6.19 -4.35 -16.61
N ILE A 79 -6.24 -3.02 -16.43
CA ILE A 79 -7.21 -2.40 -15.53
C ILE A 79 -8.63 -2.49 -16.09
N ASN A 80 -9.57 -2.90 -15.24
CA ASN A 80 -10.99 -2.97 -15.57
C ASN A 80 -11.85 -2.46 -14.39
N ALA A 81 -13.16 -2.39 -14.58
CA ALA A 81 -14.09 -1.87 -13.59
C ALA A 81 -14.08 -2.66 -12.26
N ILE A 82 -13.91 -3.99 -12.31
CA ILE A 82 -13.88 -4.85 -11.12
C ILE A 82 -12.61 -4.60 -10.33
N SER A 83 -11.45 -4.57 -11.00
CA SER A 83 -10.17 -4.28 -10.37
C SER A 83 -10.16 -2.90 -9.73
N TRP A 84 -10.68 -1.87 -10.42
CA TRP A 84 -10.85 -0.53 -9.85
C TRP A 84 -11.72 -0.53 -8.60
N GLY A 85 -12.85 -1.24 -8.63
CA GLY A 85 -13.75 -1.37 -7.49
C GLY A 85 -13.07 -2.00 -6.28
N LEU A 86 -12.34 -3.11 -6.48
CA LEU A 86 -11.58 -3.77 -5.43
C LEU A 86 -10.45 -2.88 -4.89
N MET A 87 -9.69 -2.22 -5.76
CA MET A 87 -8.59 -1.36 -5.35
C MET A 87 -9.08 -0.18 -4.50
N LEU A 88 -10.13 0.51 -4.96
CA LEU A 88 -10.75 1.60 -4.22
C LEU A 88 -11.29 1.12 -2.87
N PHE A 89 -11.96 -0.03 -2.85
CA PHE A 89 -12.46 -0.63 -1.61
C PHE A 89 -11.32 -0.87 -0.62
N PHE A 90 -10.24 -1.52 -1.03
CA PHE A 90 -9.11 -1.82 -0.13
C PHE A 90 -8.34 -0.59 0.32
N TRP A 91 -8.14 0.41 -0.55
CA TRP A 91 -7.51 1.67 -0.13
C TRP A 91 -8.35 2.45 0.87
N ILE A 92 -9.66 2.55 0.62
CA ILE A 92 -10.58 3.22 1.55
C ILE A 92 -10.63 2.46 2.87
N MET A 93 -10.81 1.13 2.83
CA MET A 93 -10.85 0.31 4.03
C MET A 93 -9.52 0.37 4.80
N GLY A 94 -8.38 0.35 4.11
CA GLY A 94 -7.06 0.49 4.73
C GLY A 94 -6.89 1.84 5.42
N ALA A 95 -7.27 2.94 4.77
CA ALA A 95 -7.23 4.28 5.34
C ALA A 95 -8.18 4.45 6.53
N LEU A 96 -9.35 3.81 6.48
CA LEU A 96 -10.37 3.89 7.53
C LEU A 96 -10.12 2.92 8.69
N LEU A 97 -9.33 1.87 8.51
CA LEU A 97 -9.11 0.83 9.53
C LEU A 97 -8.54 1.43 10.82
N TYR A 98 -7.51 2.28 10.70
CA TYR A 98 -6.89 2.93 11.84
C TYR A 98 -7.84 3.87 12.61
N PRO A 99 -8.50 4.86 11.98
CA PRO A 99 -9.42 5.74 12.70
C PRO A 99 -10.63 5.00 13.29
N ILE A 100 -11.18 4.00 12.58
CA ILE A 100 -12.26 3.16 13.11
C ILE A 100 -11.79 2.39 14.34
N SER A 101 -10.61 1.75 14.27
CA SER A 101 -10.01 1.04 15.39
C SER A 101 -9.77 1.96 16.58
N LYS A 102 -9.16 3.12 16.35
CA LYS A 102 -8.91 4.14 17.38
C LYS A 102 -10.19 4.60 18.06
N TRP A 103 -11.27 4.82 17.31
CA TRP A 103 -12.56 5.21 17.87
C TRP A 103 -13.23 4.09 18.67
N TYR A 104 -13.21 2.86 18.16
CA TYR A 104 -13.84 1.71 18.79
C TYR A 104 -13.14 1.30 20.10
N TYR A 105 -11.81 1.21 20.09
CA TYR A 105 -11.02 0.81 21.26
C TYR A 105 -10.77 1.96 22.23
N GLY A 106 -10.74 3.20 21.76
CA GLY A 106 -10.69 4.39 22.63
C GLY A 106 -11.89 4.45 23.59
N LYS A 107 -13.08 4.01 23.16
CA LYS A 107 -14.25 3.86 24.03
C LYS A 107 -14.09 2.80 25.12
N LYS A 108 -13.16 1.86 24.95
CA LYS A 108 -12.86 0.78 25.90
C LYS A 108 -11.67 1.10 26.81
N GLY A 109 -11.14 2.32 26.77
CA GLY A 109 -9.97 2.74 27.55
C GLY A 109 -8.64 2.18 27.05
N LEU A 110 -8.61 1.57 25.85
CA LEU A 110 -7.38 1.07 25.24
C LEU A 110 -6.78 2.13 24.32
N ASP A 111 -5.57 2.58 24.64
CA ASP A 111 -4.81 3.48 23.77
C ASP A 111 -4.07 2.70 22.68
N VAL A 112 -4.73 2.57 21.53
CA VAL A 112 -4.18 1.91 20.33
C VAL A 112 -2.89 2.58 19.85
N SER A 113 -2.61 3.84 20.22
CA SER A 113 -1.38 4.53 19.84
C SER A 113 -0.14 4.00 20.56
N MET A 114 -0.29 3.37 21.73
CA MET A 114 0.83 2.81 22.48
C MET A 114 1.47 1.62 21.76
N ILE A 115 0.68 0.81 21.03
CA ILE A 115 1.17 -0.33 20.25
C ILE A 115 2.24 0.10 19.22
N PHE A 116 2.13 1.32 18.69
CA PHE A 116 3.07 1.85 17.69
C PHE A 116 4.27 2.57 18.32
N LYS A 117 4.25 2.84 19.62
CA LYS A 117 5.38 3.46 20.35
C LYS A 117 6.34 2.43 20.92
N GLU A 118 5.85 1.22 21.23
CA GLU A 118 6.61 0.20 21.94
C GLU A 118 7.47 -0.69 21.05
N ILE A 119 7.29 -0.68 19.72
CA ILE A 119 8.15 -1.47 18.85
C ILE A 119 9.56 -0.85 18.92
N PRO A 120 10.53 -1.51 19.57
CA PRO A 120 11.88 -1.00 19.65
C PRO A 120 12.42 -0.92 18.21
N PRO A 121 13.10 0.18 17.83
CA PRO A 121 13.91 0.17 16.63
C PRO A 121 15.13 -0.71 16.92
N GLU A 122 14.99 -2.01 16.75
CA GLU A 122 16.14 -2.90 16.57
C GLU A 122 16.84 -2.58 15.25
#